data_AF-A0A355ARX6-F1
#
_entry.id   AF-A0A355ARX6-F1
#
_cell.length_a   1.000
_cell.length_b   1.000
_cell.length_c   1.000
_cell.angle_alpha   90.00
_cell.angle_beta   90.00
_cell.angle_gamma   90.00
#
_symmetry.space_group_name_H-M   'P 1'
#
loop_
_entity.id
_entity.type
_entity.pdbx_description
1 polymer ?
#
loop_
_entity_poly.entity_id
_entity_poly.type
_entity_poly.pdbx_seq_one_letter_code
_entity_poly.pdbx_strand_id
1 'polypeptide(L)'
;SGIICLAIFEAAYITEIVRAGIQSIDRGQIEAGQSIGLSQFQVLRWIVLPQAVQRMVPPLAGQFITLIKDSSLVSLISIQELTFLAQEVAYSTQYVFEIWIFVAVMYFCICYLLAWLFGRLEKRLSVYRA
;
A
#
# COMPACT_ATOMS: atom_id res chain seq x y z
N SER A 1 -10.91 -7.11 17.62
CA SER A 1 -11.98 -7.07 16.59
C SER A 1 -11.68 -6.07 15.48
N GLY A 2 -11.25 -4.83 15.74
CA GLY A 2 -11.04 -3.84 14.67
C GLY A 2 -9.88 -4.10 13.70
N ILE A 3 -8.85 -4.88 14.08
CA ILE A 3 -7.80 -5.34 13.14
C ILE A 3 -8.40 -6.18 12.01
N ILE A 4 -9.40 -7.02 12.32
CA ILE A 4 -10.08 -7.86 11.30
C ILE A 4 -10.90 -6.97 10.36
N CYS A 5 -11.52 -5.92 10.88
CA CYS A 5 -12.28 -4.95 10.06
C CYS A 5 -11.36 -4.23 9.07
N LEU A 6 -10.23 -3.70 9.54
CA LEU A 6 -9.21 -3.09 8.68
C LEU A 6 -8.66 -4.08 7.66
N ALA A 7 -8.36 -5.31 8.08
CA ALA A 7 -7.83 -6.33 7.17
C ALA A 7 -8.80 -6.68 6.04
N ILE A 8 -10.10 -6.80 6.32
CA ILE A 8 -11.11 -7.09 5.28
C ILE A 8 -11.28 -5.89 4.34
N PHE A 9 -11.31 -4.67 4.88
CA PHE A 9 -11.40 -3.45 4.09
C PHE A 9 -10.21 -3.32 3.13
N GLU A 10 -8.99 -3.48 3.65
CA GLU A 10 -7.77 -3.43 2.84
C GLU A 10 -7.64 -4.58 1.84
N ALA A 11 -8.11 -5.78 2.19
CA ALA A 11 -8.10 -6.91 1.27
C ALA A 11 -8.89 -6.62 -0.01
N ALA A 12 -9.99 -5.85 0.08
CA ALA A 12 -10.75 -5.44 -1.10
C ALA A 12 -9.93 -4.51 -2.02
N TYR A 13 -9.23 -3.53 -1.46
CA TYR A 13 -8.36 -2.64 -2.24
C TYR A 13 -7.17 -3.37 -2.86
N ILE A 14 -6.50 -4.23 -2.07
CA ILE A 14 -5.38 -5.03 -2.57
C ILE A 14 -5.84 -5.96 -3.71
N THR A 15 -7.01 -6.56 -3.61
CA THR A 15 -7.59 -7.41 -4.67
C THR A 15 -7.76 -6.63 -5.97
N GLU A 16 -8.30 -5.41 -5.89
CA GLU A 16 -8.47 -4.55 -7.07
C GLU A 16 -7.14 -4.10 -7.66
N ILE A 17 -6.14 -3.80 -6.82
CA ILE A 17 -4.78 -3.47 -7.28
C ILE A 17 -4.17 -4.68 -8.02
N VAL A 18 -4.33 -5.88 -7.48
CA VAL A 18 -3.83 -7.11 -8.12
C VAL A 18 -4.52 -7.36 -9.45
N ARG A 19 -5.85 -7.25 -9.48
CA ARG A 19 -6.67 -7.39 -10.69
C ARG A 19 -6.27 -6.39 -11.76
N ALA A 20 -6.14 -5.11 -11.40
CA ALA A 20 -5.73 -4.04 -12.30
C ALA A 20 -4.30 -4.25 -12.81
N GLY A 21 -3.38 -4.69 -11.94
CA GLY A 21 -2.01 -5.01 -12.30
C GLY A 21 -1.92 -6.08 -13.40
N ILE A 22 -2.65 -7.18 -13.22
CA ILE A 22 -2.71 -8.28 -14.21
C ILE A 22 -3.40 -7.82 -15.51
N GLN A 23 -4.55 -7.12 -15.41
CA GLN A 23 -5.31 -6.66 -16.58
C GLN A 23 -4.58 -5.58 -17.39
N SER A 24 -3.63 -4.86 -16.78
CA SER A 24 -2.89 -3.83 -17.48
C SER A 24 -1.92 -4.39 -18.54
N ILE A 25 -1.56 -5.67 -18.46
CA ILE A 25 -0.60 -6.30 -19.39
C ILE A 25 -1.23 -6.42 -20.78
N ASP A 26 -0.47 -6.02 -21.80
CA ASP A 26 -0.92 -6.02 -23.18
C ASP A 26 -1.25 -7.45 -23.66
N ARG A 27 -2.37 -7.62 -24.36
CA ARG A 27 -2.80 -8.94 -24.85
C ARG A 27 -1.82 -9.53 -25.87
N GLY A 28 -1.11 -8.69 -26.62
CA GLY A 28 -0.08 -9.12 -27.56
C GLY A 28 1.08 -9.86 -26.89
N GLN A 29 1.43 -9.53 -25.64
CA GLN A 29 2.44 -10.29 -24.88
C GLN A 29 1.97 -11.72 -24.59
N ILE A 30 0.68 -11.89 -24.33
CA ILE A 30 0.06 -13.19 -24.06
C ILE A 30 -0.04 -13.99 -25.36
N GLU A 31 -0.51 -13.37 -26.44
CA GLU A 31 -0.62 -13.98 -27.77
C GLU A 31 0.75 -14.36 -28.35
N ALA A 32 1.79 -13.54 -28.16
CA ALA A 32 3.15 -13.83 -28.56
C ALA A 32 3.72 -15.05 -27.80
N GLY A 33 3.50 -15.10 -26.48
CA GLY A 33 3.90 -16.25 -25.66
C GLY A 33 3.24 -17.55 -26.10
N GLN A 34 1.94 -17.50 -26.42
CA GLN A 34 1.21 -18.66 -26.96
C GLN A 34 1.70 -19.05 -28.35
N SER A 35 2.06 -18.07 -29.20
CA SER A 35 2.55 -18.29 -30.57
C SER A 35 3.91 -19.00 -30.61
N ILE A 36 4.74 -18.84 -29.57
CA ILE A 36 6.02 -19.56 -29.43
C ILE A 36 5.88 -20.90 -28.66
N GLY A 37 4.65 -21.36 -28.43
CA GLY A 37 4.36 -22.66 -27.84
C GLY A 37 4.34 -22.71 -26.31
N LEU A 38 4.29 -21.57 -25.61
CA LEU A 38 4.14 -21.58 -24.15
C LEU A 38 2.69 -21.94 -23.75
N SER A 39 2.56 -22.78 -22.72
CA SER A 39 1.27 -23.05 -22.09
C SER A 39 0.75 -21.84 -21.32
N GLN A 40 -0.55 -21.77 -21.06
CA GLN A 40 -1.18 -20.68 -20.30
C GLN A 40 -0.49 -20.42 -18.95
N PHE A 41 -0.08 -21.49 -18.25
CA PHE A 41 0.63 -21.37 -16.99
C PHE A 41 2.05 -20.80 -17.16
N GLN A 42 2.74 -21.17 -18.23
CA GLN A 42 4.06 -20.62 -18.55
C GLN A 42 3.97 -19.13 -18.91
N VAL A 43 2.99 -18.75 -19.72
CA VAL A 43 2.74 -17.33 -20.05
C VAL A 43 2.44 -16.53 -18.78
N LEU A 44 1.58 -17.05 -17.90
CA LEU A 44 1.27 -16.40 -16.63
C LEU A 44 2.53 -16.22 -15.77
N ARG A 45 3.31 -17.28 -15.58
CA ARG A 45 4.48 -17.28 -14.69
C ARG A 45 5.64 -16.45 -15.20
N TRP A 46 5.95 -16.51 -16.50
CA TRP A 46 7.17 -15.96 -17.06
C TRP A 46 6.98 -14.61 -17.74
N ILE A 47 5.76 -14.29 -18.20
CA ILE A 47 5.46 -13.06 -18.92
C ILE A 47 4.60 -12.14 -18.06
N VAL A 48 3.41 -12.59 -17.67
CA VAL A 48 2.39 -11.73 -17.06
C VAL A 48 2.75 -11.36 -15.62
N LEU A 49 3.03 -12.34 -14.75
CA LEU A 49 3.32 -12.09 -13.33
C LEU A 49 4.49 -11.13 -13.08
N PRO A 50 5.69 -11.32 -13.67
CA PRO A 50 6.80 -10.40 -13.40
C PRO A 50 6.49 -8.96 -13.84
N GLN A 51 5.80 -8.77 -14.96
CA GLN A 51 5.39 -7.44 -15.42
C GLN A 51 4.27 -6.85 -14.56
N ALA A 52 3.29 -7.67 -14.18
CA ALA A 52 2.19 -7.25 -13.32
C ALA A 52 2.74 -6.81 -11.96
N VAL A 53 3.68 -7.55 -11.36
CA VAL A 53 4.31 -7.18 -10.07
C VAL A 53 4.96 -5.81 -10.15
N GLN A 54 5.72 -5.53 -11.21
CA GLN A 54 6.33 -4.20 -11.40
C GLN A 54 5.28 -3.08 -11.49
N ARG A 55 4.08 -3.36 -12.01
CA ARG A 55 2.97 -2.40 -12.09
C ARG A 55 2.13 -2.31 -10.82
N MET A 56 2.10 -3.37 -10.01
CA MET A 56 1.38 -3.42 -8.73
C MET A 56 2.15 -2.75 -7.58
N VAL A 57 3.49 -2.75 -7.62
CA VAL A 57 4.31 -2.19 -6.53
C VAL A 57 4.00 -0.71 -6.21
N PRO A 58 3.92 0.21 -7.20
CA PRO A 58 3.61 1.62 -6.90
C PRO A 58 2.24 1.84 -6.22
N PRO A 59 1.11 1.30 -6.72
CA PRO A 59 -0.18 1.46 -6.03
C PRO A 59 -0.23 0.73 -4.68
N LEU A 60 0.44 -0.41 -4.50
CA LEU A 60 0.53 -1.09 -3.20
C LEU A 60 1.28 -0.23 -2.16
N ALA A 61 2.35 0.45 -2.57
CA ALA A 61 3.06 1.38 -1.70
C ALA A 61 2.19 2.57 -1.28
N GLY A 62 1.42 3.13 -2.22
CA GLY A 62 0.45 4.18 -1.93
C GLY A 62 -0.63 3.71 -0.96
N GLN A 63 -1.19 2.51 -1.19
CA GLN A 63 -2.20 1.92 -0.32
C GLN A 63 -1.66 1.67 1.09
N PHE A 64 -0.40 1.24 1.23
CA PHE A 64 0.23 1.07 2.55
C PHE A 64 0.33 2.38 3.34
N ILE A 65 0.66 3.51 2.67
CA ILE A 65 0.68 4.83 3.31
C ILE A 65 -0.74 5.26 3.71
N THR A 66 -1.73 4.96 2.88
CA THR A 66 -3.14 5.23 3.21
C THR A 66 -3.60 4.43 4.42
N LEU A 67 -3.26 3.14 4.49
CA LEU A 67 -3.59 2.28 5.63
C LEU A 67 -3.04 2.83 6.96
N ILE A 68 -1.84 3.42 6.97
CA ILE A 68 -1.27 4.06 8.18
C ILE A 68 -2.12 5.26 8.63
N LYS A 69 -2.69 6.02 7.68
CA LYS A 69 -3.59 7.13 8.02
C LYS A 69 -4.96 6.62 8.45
N ASP A 70 -5.49 5.61 7.77
CA ASP A 70 -6.80 5.03 8.08
C ASP A 70 -6.79 4.28 9.40
N SER A 71 -5.64 3.72 9.82
CA SER A 71 -5.48 3.13 11.15
C SER A 71 -5.79 4.16 12.23
N SER A 72 -5.34 5.42 12.06
CA SER A 72 -5.60 6.50 13.04
C SER A 72 -7.10 6.79 13.29
N LEU A 73 -8.00 6.41 12.37
CA LEU A 73 -9.45 6.51 12.60
C LEU A 73 -9.95 5.37 13.50
N VAL A 74 -9.27 4.23 13.49
CA VAL A 74 -9.63 3.04 14.26
C VAL A 74 -9.20 3.15 15.72
N SER A 75 -8.30 4.07 16.07
CA SER A 75 -8.03 4.44 17.47
C SER A 75 -9.28 4.95 18.20
N LEU A 76 -10.27 5.49 17.47
CA LEU A 76 -11.57 5.87 18.03
C LEU A 76 -12.35 4.67 18.59
N ILE A 77 -12.02 3.45 18.16
CA ILE A 77 -12.60 2.18 18.63
C ILE A 77 -11.63 1.49 19.63
N SER A 78 -10.76 2.26 20.28
CA SER A 78 -9.85 1.81 21.34
C SER A 78 -8.84 0.73 20.93
N ILE A 79 -8.39 0.75 19.67
CA ILE A 79 -7.22 -0.03 19.28
C ILE A 79 -5.96 0.75 19.67
N GLN A 80 -5.07 0.10 20.43
CA GLN A 80 -3.81 0.71 20.84
C GLN A 80 -2.91 0.93 19.62
N GLU A 81 -2.74 2.20 19.29
CA GLU A 81 -1.82 2.71 18.28
C GLU A 81 -1.35 4.13 18.67
N LEU A 82 -0.59 4.79 17.80
CA LEU A 82 -0.02 6.12 18.08
C LEU A 82 -1.07 7.14 18.53
N THR A 83 -2.22 7.20 17.85
CA THR A 83 -3.31 8.13 18.20
C THR A 83 -3.96 7.79 19.54
N PHE A 84 -4.06 6.50 19.88
CA PHE A 84 -4.62 6.07 21.16
C PHE A 84 -3.72 6.49 22.34
N LEU A 85 -2.41 6.26 22.20
CA LEU A 85 -1.43 6.68 23.21
C LEU A 85 -1.39 8.21 23.36
N ALA A 86 -1.46 8.94 22.25
CA ALA A 86 -1.55 10.38 22.28
C ALA A 86 -2.80 10.88 23.02
N GLN A 87 -3.94 10.23 22.79
CA GLN A 87 -5.18 10.56 23.48
C GLN A 87 -5.07 10.32 25.00
N GLU A 88 -4.43 9.22 25.43
CA GLU A 88 -4.17 8.94 26.85
C GLU A 88 -3.25 9.99 27.50
N VAL A 89 -2.19 10.39 26.81
CA VAL A 89 -1.28 11.45 27.28
C VAL A 89 -2.00 12.81 27.31
N ALA A 90 -2.87 13.11 26.34
CA ALA A 90 -3.63 14.35 26.31
C ALA A 90 -4.63 14.43 27.47
N TYR A 91 -5.29 13.33 27.82
CA TYR A 91 -6.18 13.29 28.98
C TYR A 91 -5.43 13.42 30.30
N SER A 92 -4.28 12.79 30.46
CA SER A 92 -3.50 12.86 31.70
C SER A 92 -2.81 14.21 31.92
N THR A 93 -2.32 14.84 30.85
CA THR A 93 -1.54 16.10 30.94
C THR A 93 -2.36 17.36 30.68
N GLN A 94 -3.57 17.23 30.10
CA GLN A 94 -4.44 18.32 29.66
C GLN A 94 -3.83 19.24 28.57
N TYR A 95 -2.65 18.93 28.02
CA TYR A 95 -2.02 19.64 26.90
C TYR A 95 -2.53 19.15 25.55
N VAL A 96 -3.82 19.37 25.28
CA VAL A 96 -4.50 18.83 24.10
C VAL A 96 -3.87 19.35 22.80
N PHE A 97 -3.65 20.66 22.68
CA PHE A 97 -3.17 21.27 21.44
C PHE A 97 -1.74 20.82 21.07
N GLU A 98 -0.83 20.83 22.04
CA GLU A 98 0.57 20.48 21.86
C GLU A 98 0.73 19.03 21.41
N ILE A 99 -0.06 18.13 22.01
CA ILE A 99 0.00 16.70 21.71
C ILE A 99 -0.56 16.41 20.31
N TRP A 100 -1.68 17.00 19.92
CA TRP A 100 -2.23 16.79 18.58
C TRP A 100 -1.33 17.34 17.47
N ILE A 101 -0.68 18.49 17.69
CA ILE A 101 0.31 19.03 16.74
C ILE A 101 1.50 18.07 16.63
N PHE A 102 2.01 17.56 17.76
CA PHE A 102 3.13 16.62 17.76
C PHE A 102 2.81 15.32 17.02
N VAL A 103 1.61 14.77 17.24
CA VAL A 103 1.12 13.57 16.56
C VAL A 103 0.97 13.81 15.06
N ALA A 104 0.41 14.95 14.65
CA ALA A 104 0.30 15.32 13.24
C ALA A 104 1.68 15.37 12.56
N VAL A 105 2.68 15.95 13.23
CA VAL A 105 4.07 16.00 12.75
C VAL A 105 4.66 14.59 12.66
N MET A 106 4.41 13.71 13.64
CA MET A 106 4.88 12.32 13.60
C MET A 106 4.28 11.56 12.42
N TYR A 107 2.95 11.62 12.22
CA TYR A 107 2.30 11.00 11.07
C TYR A 107 2.85 11.54 9.76
N PHE A 108 3.07 12.86 9.66
CA PHE A 108 3.67 13.47 8.49
C PHE A 108 5.08 12.93 8.23
N CYS A 109 5.95 12.89 9.24
CA CYS A 109 7.31 12.36 9.12
C CYS A 109 7.33 10.89 8.66
N ILE A 110 6.48 10.04 9.25
CA ILE A 110 6.36 8.62 8.88
C ILE A 110 5.87 8.49 7.43
N CYS A 111 4.77 9.15 7.08
CA CYS A 111 4.20 9.10 5.74
C CYS A 111 5.16 9.64 4.69
N TYR A 112 5.84 10.76 4.98
CA TYR A 112 6.81 11.37 4.08
C TYR A 112 8.04 10.49 3.89
N LEU A 113 8.57 9.90 4.96
CA LEU A 113 9.69 8.95 4.88
C LEU A 113 9.33 7.73 4.02
N LEU A 114 8.15 7.15 4.23
CA LEU A 114 7.66 6.03 3.43
C LEU A 114 7.43 6.41 1.97
N ALA A 115 6.79 7.55 1.70
CA ALA A 115 6.59 8.05 0.35
C ALA A 115 7.93 8.24 -0.38
N TRP A 116 8.94 8.76 0.31
CA TRP A 116 10.28 8.93 -0.24
C TRP A 116 10.99 7.60 -0.49
N LEU A 117 10.90 6.64 0.44
CA LEU A 117 11.47 5.30 0.29
C LEU A 117 10.84 4.56 -0.89
N PHE A 118 9.51 4.56 -0.98
CA PHE A 118 8.79 3.93 -2.07
C PHE A 118 9.00 4.64 -3.40
N GLY A 119 9.09 5.97 -3.41
CA GLY A 119 9.45 6.73 -4.61
C GLY A 119 10.84 6.38 -5.13
N ARG A 120 11.79 6.03 -4.26
CA ARG A 120 13.10 5.50 -4.69
C ARG A 120 13.03 4.07 -5.21
N LEU A 121 12.20 3.22 -4.60
CA LEU A 121 11.97 1.86 -5.07
C LEU A 121 11.31 1.87 -6.47
N GLU A 122 10.32 2.73 -6.65
CA GLU A 122 9.63 2.95 -7.92
C GLU A 122 10.60 3.43 -9.00
N LYS A 123 11.46 4.43 -8.69
CA LYS A 123 12.49 4.88 -9.63
C LYS A 123 13.36 3.72 -10.12
N ARG A 124 13.81 2.82 -9.22
CA ARG A 124 14.60 1.65 -9.60
C ARG A 124 13.83 0.65 -10.46
N LEU A 125 12.55 0.44 -10.19
CA LEU A 125 11.68 -0.44 -11.00
C LEU A 125 11.33 0.18 -12.36
N SER A 126 11.22 1.51 -12.43
CA SER A 126 10.93 2.25 -13.66
C SER A 126 12.12 2.33 -14.63
N VAL A 127 13.36 2.06 -14.18
CA VAL A 127 14.54 2.02 -15.08
C VAL A 127 14.39 0.91 -16.13
N TYR A 128 13.57 -0.12 -15.91
CA TYR A 128 13.25 -1.15 -16.91
C TYR A 128 12.17 -0.73 -17.95
N ARG A 129 11.67 0.51 -17.90
CA ARG A 129 10.65 1.05 -18.84
C ARG A 129 11.23 1.91 -19.98
N ALA A 130 12.55 2.03 -20.12
CA ALA A 130 13.19 2.80 -21.19
C ALA A 130 13.69 1.91 -22.31
#